data_AF-A0A2E7CG16-F1
#
_entry.id   AF-A0A2E7CG16-F1
#
_cell.length_a   1.000
_cell.length_b   1.000
_cell.length_c   1.000
_cell.angle_alpha   90.00
_cell.angle_beta   90.00
_cell.angle_gamma   90.00
#
_symmetry.space_group_name_H-M   'P 1'
#
loop_
_entity.id
_entity.type
_entity.pdbx_description
1 polymer ?
#
loop_
_entity_poly.entity_id
_entity_poly.type
_entity_poly.pdbx_seq_one_letter_code
_entity_poly.pdbx_strand_id
1 'polypeptide(L)'
;AGWGAAGKHRPWASRFRRAALLLCAQVVVNLSAPHLYHPFTPGVLSLFAILALVPWTHPNQHVQRCTRAAALVAPLVIVLAPALQGASSWDDRVAVNDLEGFASHLLLTGLYPMVPWCGLAWLGVMLRVHGADLRKPSIAAVAGGLVYCAVQLVRSYQADVPWAAPTSPGGQALLTFFPANGPFLIAAGTGVLLLWAFGTWIARAPSLTALGRLSLTVYVAHTPMLWALHRFVDAPSVAFSTTLVLVCTFMWWPLAAYWPERWQRWSLESALSKA
;
A
#
# COMPACT_ATOMS: atom_id res chain seq x y z
N ALA A 1 10.30 0.46 -5.50
CA ALA A 1 9.11 1.30 -5.70
C ALA A 1 8.59 1.68 -4.33
N GLY A 2 7.92 2.81 -4.15
CA GLY A 2 7.41 3.17 -2.84
C GLY A 2 6.62 4.46 -2.89
N TRP A 3 5.87 4.72 -1.83
CA TRP A 3 4.96 5.85 -1.69
C TRP A 3 5.63 7.22 -1.89
N GLY A 4 6.96 7.32 -1.70
CA GLY A 4 7.75 8.54 -1.96
C GLY A 4 8.36 8.60 -3.36
N ALA A 5 7.52 8.55 -4.41
CA ALA A 5 7.95 8.56 -5.82
C ALA A 5 8.65 9.86 -6.29
N ALA A 6 8.77 10.87 -5.43
CA ALA A 6 9.59 12.07 -5.62
C ALA A 6 11.09 11.75 -5.54
N GLY A 7 11.58 10.98 -6.50
CA GLY A 7 13.01 10.74 -6.71
C GLY A 7 13.62 11.72 -7.71
N LYS A 8 14.81 11.38 -8.20
CA LYS A 8 15.44 12.06 -9.34
C LYS A 8 14.48 12.12 -10.53
N HIS A 9 14.51 13.22 -11.27
CA HIS A 9 13.76 13.34 -12.52
C HIS A 9 14.10 12.15 -13.44
N ARG A 10 13.07 11.43 -13.89
CA ARG A 10 13.20 10.29 -14.79
C ARG A 10 12.49 10.57 -16.12
N PRO A 11 13.12 10.26 -17.26
CA PRO A 11 12.46 10.30 -18.57
C PRO A 11 11.21 9.42 -18.58
N TRP A 12 10.21 9.81 -19.37
CA TRP A 12 8.95 9.07 -19.51
C TRP A 12 9.16 7.60 -19.89
N ALA A 13 10.09 7.31 -20.80
CA ALA A 13 10.41 5.93 -21.19
C ALA A 13 10.80 5.05 -19.98
N SER A 14 11.59 5.56 -19.04
CA SER A 14 11.94 4.82 -17.81
C SER A 14 10.73 4.64 -16.89
N ARG A 15 9.86 5.65 -16.78
CA ARG A 15 8.62 5.55 -15.99
C ARG A 15 7.70 4.46 -16.54
N PHE A 16 7.51 4.41 -17.86
CA PHE A 16 6.70 3.37 -18.52
C PHE A 16 7.30 1.97 -18.36
N ARG A 17 8.62 1.79 -18.52
CA ARG A 17 9.26 0.49 -18.28
C ARG A 17 9.09 0.00 -16.85
N ARG A 18 9.19 0.91 -15.87
CA ARG A 18 8.96 0.59 -14.45
C ARG A 18 7.50 0.23 -14.18
N ALA A 19 6.56 0.99 -14.75
CA ALA A 19 5.14 0.70 -14.64
C ALA A 19 4.82 -0.68 -15.23
N ALA A 20 5.34 -0.99 -16.42
CA ALA A 20 5.19 -2.29 -17.06
C ALA A 20 5.76 -3.42 -16.18
N LEU A 21 6.96 -3.26 -15.62
CA LEU A 21 7.56 -4.25 -14.73
C LEU A 21 6.70 -4.50 -13.48
N LEU A 22 6.15 -3.44 -12.89
CA LEU A 22 5.26 -3.56 -11.72
C LEU A 22 3.93 -4.23 -12.06
N LEU A 23 3.36 -3.95 -13.24
CA LEU A 23 2.15 -4.63 -13.72
C LEU A 23 2.42 -6.12 -13.98
N CYS A 24 3.53 -6.47 -14.62
CA CYS A 24 3.92 -7.87 -14.79
C CYS A 24 4.10 -8.58 -13.44
N ALA A 25 4.75 -7.92 -12.48
CA ALA A 25 4.89 -8.46 -11.13
C ALA A 25 3.54 -8.62 -10.42
N GLN A 26 2.55 -7.73 -10.65
CA GLN A 26 1.19 -7.92 -10.14
C GLN A 26 0.55 -9.20 -10.70
N VAL A 27 0.70 -9.45 -12.00
CA VAL A 27 0.17 -10.68 -12.62
C VAL A 27 0.81 -11.92 -11.98
N VAL A 28 2.12 -11.90 -11.73
CA VAL A 28 2.81 -13.00 -11.04
C VAL A 28 2.25 -13.22 -9.63
N VAL A 29 2.02 -12.14 -8.87
CA VAL A 29 1.40 -12.20 -7.54
C VAL A 29 0.00 -12.82 -7.61
N ASN A 30 -0.83 -12.38 -8.56
CA ASN A 30 -2.19 -12.88 -8.72
C ASN A 30 -2.19 -14.38 -9.07
N LEU A 31 -1.37 -14.80 -10.03
CA LEU A 31 -1.23 -16.21 -10.41
C LEU A 31 -0.67 -17.08 -9.27
N SER A 32 0.10 -16.49 -8.35
CA SER A 32 0.63 -17.19 -7.17
C SER A 32 -0.38 -17.34 -6.03
N ALA A 33 -1.51 -16.63 -6.08
CA ALA A 33 -2.58 -16.71 -5.09
C ALA A 33 -3.97 -16.73 -5.77
N PRO A 34 -4.27 -17.77 -6.57
CA PRO A 34 -5.51 -17.86 -7.36
C PRO A 34 -6.77 -17.99 -6.51
N HIS A 35 -6.62 -18.37 -5.24
CA HIS A 35 -7.71 -18.41 -4.24
C HIS A 35 -8.15 -17.02 -3.77
N LEU A 36 -7.35 -15.97 -4.03
CA LEU A 36 -7.65 -14.59 -3.64
C LEU A 36 -7.91 -13.68 -4.84
N TYR A 37 -7.26 -13.91 -5.97
CA TYR A 37 -7.21 -12.96 -7.08
C TYR A 37 -7.47 -13.61 -8.43
N HIS A 38 -8.13 -12.86 -9.32
CA HIS A 38 -8.12 -13.14 -10.75
C HIS A 38 -6.77 -12.70 -11.35
N PRO A 39 -6.33 -13.27 -12.50
CA PRO A 39 -5.02 -12.97 -13.07
C PRO A 39 -4.74 -11.48 -13.28
N PHE A 40 -5.76 -10.70 -13.62
CA PHE A 40 -5.64 -9.26 -13.93
C PHE A 40 -6.19 -8.34 -12.83
N THR A 41 -6.51 -8.85 -11.63
CA THR A 41 -6.94 -8.02 -10.51
C THR A 41 -5.91 -6.91 -10.21
N PRO A 42 -6.28 -5.61 -10.25
CA PRO A 42 -5.39 -4.54 -9.83
C PRO A 42 -5.10 -4.63 -8.33
N GLY A 43 -3.81 -4.57 -7.99
CA GLY A 43 -3.33 -4.57 -6.61
C GLY A 43 -2.34 -3.44 -6.34
N VAL A 44 -1.60 -3.55 -5.23
CA VAL A 44 -0.66 -2.51 -4.79
C VAL A 44 0.47 -2.26 -5.81
N LEU A 45 0.88 -3.26 -6.59
CA LEU A 45 1.92 -3.06 -7.62
C LEU A 45 1.35 -2.31 -8.82
N SER A 46 0.10 -2.58 -9.21
CA SER A 46 -0.61 -1.78 -10.23
C SER A 46 -0.79 -0.33 -9.77
N LEU A 47 -1.11 -0.11 -8.49
CA LEU A 47 -1.11 1.23 -7.90
C LEU A 47 0.26 1.90 -8.03
N PHE A 48 1.35 1.23 -7.62
CA PHE A 48 2.68 1.80 -7.79
C PHE A 48 3.07 2.04 -9.25
N ALA A 49 2.55 1.24 -10.18
CA ALA A 49 2.76 1.43 -11.61
C ALA A 49 2.17 2.77 -12.08
N ILE A 50 0.91 3.06 -11.77
CA ILE A 50 0.27 4.33 -12.14
C ILE A 50 0.85 5.51 -11.38
N LEU A 51 1.17 5.35 -10.08
CA LEU A 51 1.77 6.42 -9.29
C LEU A 51 3.18 6.80 -9.78
N ALA A 52 3.88 5.88 -10.45
CA ALA A 52 5.17 6.18 -11.08
C ALA A 52 5.04 7.06 -12.34
N LEU A 53 3.85 7.11 -12.95
CA LEU A 53 3.54 7.98 -14.09
C LEU A 53 3.15 9.38 -13.62
N VAL A 54 2.64 9.52 -12.39
CA VAL A 54 2.24 10.83 -11.83
C VAL A 54 3.44 11.79 -11.73
N PRO A 55 3.34 13.04 -12.22
CA PRO A 55 4.45 13.98 -12.26
C PRO A 55 4.60 14.78 -10.95
N TRP A 56 4.78 14.08 -9.82
CA TRP A 56 4.85 14.66 -8.46
C TRP A 56 5.77 15.86 -8.28
N THR A 57 6.92 15.84 -8.96
CA THR A 57 7.98 16.87 -8.89
C THR A 57 8.27 17.46 -10.27
N HIS A 58 7.22 17.71 -11.06
CA HIS A 58 7.35 18.35 -12.37
C HIS A 58 7.99 19.75 -12.26
N PRO A 59 8.88 20.14 -13.19
CA PRO A 59 9.52 21.46 -13.17
C PRO A 59 8.52 22.62 -13.38
N ASN A 60 7.45 22.39 -14.15
CA ASN A 60 6.36 23.35 -14.29
C ASN A 60 5.51 23.42 -13.00
N GLN A 61 5.50 24.59 -12.36
CA GLN A 61 4.77 24.84 -11.12
C GLN A 61 3.25 24.63 -11.24
N HIS A 62 2.65 24.92 -12.40
CA HIS A 62 1.21 24.68 -12.62
C HIS A 62 0.89 23.18 -12.57
N VAL A 63 1.67 22.36 -13.28
CA VAL A 63 1.52 20.89 -13.26
C VAL A 63 1.70 20.36 -11.83
N GLN A 64 2.68 20.89 -11.11
CA GLN A 64 2.90 20.51 -9.72
C GLN A 64 1.69 20.89 -8.84
N ARG A 65 1.18 22.13 -8.92
CA ARG A 65 0.00 22.57 -8.16
C ARG A 65 -1.24 21.74 -8.47
N CYS A 66 -1.51 21.45 -9.74
CA CYS A 66 -2.62 20.59 -10.14
C CYS A 66 -2.47 19.16 -9.58
N THR A 67 -1.27 18.59 -9.66
CA THR A 67 -1.00 17.25 -9.10
C THR A 67 -1.22 17.23 -7.58
N ARG A 68 -0.79 18.27 -6.88
CA ARG A 68 -1.01 18.44 -5.43
C ARG A 68 -2.49 18.55 -5.09
N ALA A 69 -3.21 19.41 -5.79
CA ALA A 69 -4.64 19.61 -5.59
C ALA A 69 -5.39 18.29 -5.84
N ALA A 70 -5.11 17.60 -6.93
CA ALA A 70 -5.72 16.30 -7.24
C ALA A 70 -5.46 15.27 -6.14
N ALA A 71 -4.22 15.17 -5.63
CA ALA A 71 -3.89 14.20 -4.60
C ALA A 71 -4.51 14.50 -3.22
N LEU A 72 -4.90 15.75 -2.97
CA LEU A 72 -5.64 16.16 -1.76
C LEU A 72 -7.15 16.00 -1.92
N VAL A 73 -7.69 16.38 -3.08
CA VAL A 73 -9.13 16.36 -3.36
C VAL A 73 -9.65 14.96 -3.62
N ALA A 74 -8.89 14.12 -4.34
CA ALA A 74 -9.38 12.80 -4.75
C ALA A 74 -9.72 11.87 -3.56
N PRO A 75 -8.89 11.76 -2.50
CA PRO A 75 -9.27 11.01 -1.30
C PRO A 75 -10.44 11.65 -0.54
N LEU A 76 -10.56 12.99 -0.56
CA LEU A 76 -11.67 13.70 0.10
C LEU A 76 -13.02 13.35 -0.56
N VAL A 77 -13.06 13.21 -1.89
CA VAL A 77 -14.26 12.75 -2.61
C VAL A 77 -14.73 11.41 -2.06
N ILE A 78 -13.81 10.51 -1.74
CA ILE A 78 -14.13 9.19 -1.17
C ILE A 78 -14.67 9.28 0.25
N VAL A 79 -14.11 10.20 1.06
CA VAL A 79 -14.62 10.44 2.42
C VAL A 79 -16.03 11.01 2.39
N LEU A 80 -16.34 11.88 1.42
CA LEU A 80 -17.64 12.53 1.28
C LEU A 80 -18.68 11.65 0.57
N ALA A 81 -18.24 10.81 -0.36
CA ALA A 81 -19.08 9.93 -1.18
C ALA A 81 -18.51 8.50 -1.24
N PRO A 82 -18.48 7.77 -0.11
CA PRO A 82 -17.87 6.44 -0.03
C PRO A 82 -18.54 5.41 -0.94
N ALA A 83 -19.82 5.61 -1.26
CA ALA A 83 -20.60 4.76 -2.17
C ALA A 83 -20.03 4.71 -3.60
N LEU A 84 -19.24 5.71 -4.02
CA LEU A 84 -18.57 5.72 -5.33
C LEU A 84 -17.60 4.55 -5.50
N GLN A 85 -17.11 3.98 -4.40
CA GLN A 85 -16.22 2.82 -4.46
C GLN A 85 -16.98 1.51 -4.64
N GLY A 86 -18.32 1.48 -4.62
CA GLY A 86 -19.11 0.25 -4.77
C GLY A 86 -19.15 -0.63 -3.52
N ALA A 87 -19.60 -1.88 -3.67
CA ALA A 87 -19.89 -2.81 -2.57
C ALA A 87 -18.64 -3.42 -1.91
N SER A 88 -18.66 -3.64 -0.60
CA SER A 88 -17.51 -4.14 0.16
C SER A 88 -17.38 -5.68 0.14
N SER A 89 -17.96 -6.38 -0.83
CA SER A 89 -17.73 -7.82 -0.98
C SER A 89 -16.32 -8.07 -1.54
N TRP A 90 -15.73 -9.26 -1.34
CA TRP A 90 -14.40 -9.55 -1.90
C TRP A 90 -14.44 -9.69 -3.42
N ASP A 91 -15.42 -10.41 -3.95
CA ASP A 91 -15.54 -10.71 -5.38
C ASP A 91 -15.71 -9.44 -6.22
N ASP A 92 -16.49 -8.46 -5.75
CA ASP A 92 -16.65 -7.16 -6.43
C ASP A 92 -15.33 -6.37 -6.54
N ARG A 93 -14.31 -6.72 -5.75
CA ARG A 93 -13.00 -6.03 -5.72
C ARG A 93 -11.95 -6.71 -6.58
N VAL A 94 -12.14 -8.00 -6.86
CA VAL A 94 -11.14 -8.83 -7.54
C VAL A 94 -11.55 -9.27 -8.93
N ALA A 95 -12.85 -9.41 -9.20
CA ALA A 95 -13.34 -9.81 -10.51
C ALA A 95 -13.06 -8.72 -11.56
N VAL A 96 -12.47 -9.13 -12.68
CA VAL A 96 -12.19 -8.25 -13.82
C VAL A 96 -12.67 -8.96 -15.08
N ASN A 97 -13.76 -8.47 -15.65
CA ASN A 97 -14.40 -9.07 -16.82
C ASN A 97 -14.02 -8.38 -18.13
N ASP A 98 -13.66 -7.10 -18.07
CA ASP A 98 -13.33 -6.27 -19.22
C ASP A 98 -12.34 -5.14 -18.84
N LEU A 99 -11.98 -4.33 -19.83
CA LEU A 99 -11.06 -3.21 -19.66
C LEU A 99 -11.64 -2.09 -18.78
N GLU A 100 -12.96 -1.90 -18.81
CA GLU A 100 -13.64 -0.90 -17.99
C GLU A 100 -13.56 -1.27 -16.52
N GLY A 101 -13.87 -2.53 -16.17
CA GLY A 101 -13.71 -3.08 -14.83
C GLY A 101 -12.26 -3.00 -14.36
N PHE A 102 -11.28 -3.30 -15.22
CA PHE A 102 -9.87 -3.11 -14.89
C PHE A 102 -9.54 -1.64 -14.55
N ALA A 103 -9.97 -0.69 -15.40
CA ALA A 103 -9.73 0.73 -15.18
C ALA A 103 -10.44 1.25 -13.92
N SER A 104 -11.69 0.82 -13.69
CA SER A 104 -12.44 1.11 -12.48
C SER A 104 -11.73 0.59 -11.24
N HIS A 105 -11.25 -0.66 -11.26
CA HIS A 105 -10.54 -1.25 -10.12
C HIS A 105 -9.21 -0.54 -9.85
N LEU A 106 -8.51 -0.14 -10.90
CA LEU A 106 -7.25 0.58 -10.81
C LEU A 106 -7.40 2.00 -10.26
N LEU A 107 -8.52 2.67 -10.54
CA LEU A 107 -8.73 4.08 -10.19
C LEU A 107 -9.59 4.26 -8.94
N LEU A 108 -10.64 3.47 -8.74
CA LEU A 108 -11.70 3.75 -7.77
C LEU A 108 -12.22 2.55 -6.96
N THR A 109 -12.45 1.38 -7.57
CA THR A 109 -13.24 0.30 -6.95
C THR A 109 -12.45 -0.94 -6.54
N GLY A 110 -11.16 -1.03 -6.85
CA GLY A 110 -10.38 -2.26 -6.62
C GLY A 110 -9.87 -2.37 -5.19
N LEU A 111 -8.85 -3.22 -5.02
CA LEU A 111 -8.16 -3.38 -3.74
C LEU A 111 -7.30 -2.13 -3.41
N TYR A 112 -6.49 -1.67 -4.36
CA TYR A 112 -5.59 -0.52 -4.18
C TYR A 112 -5.82 0.58 -5.24
N PRO A 113 -7.02 1.19 -5.30
CA PRO A 113 -7.36 2.17 -6.34
C PRO A 113 -6.60 3.49 -6.20
N MET A 114 -6.29 4.17 -7.30
CA MET A 114 -5.52 5.43 -7.26
C MET A 114 -6.15 6.50 -6.37
N VAL A 115 -7.46 6.70 -6.48
CA VAL A 115 -8.17 7.85 -5.92
C VAL A 115 -8.04 7.94 -4.39
N PRO A 116 -8.39 6.92 -3.58
CA PRO A 116 -8.22 7.00 -2.13
C PRO A 116 -6.76 6.96 -1.69
N TRP A 117 -5.89 6.29 -2.46
CA TRP A 117 -4.52 6.03 -2.05
C TRP A 117 -3.51 7.12 -2.48
N CYS A 118 -3.86 7.98 -3.44
CA CYS A 118 -2.95 9.04 -3.92
C CYS A 118 -2.60 10.08 -2.85
N GLY A 119 -3.46 10.29 -1.84
CA GLY A 119 -3.16 11.16 -0.71
C GLY A 119 -2.00 10.65 0.14
N LEU A 120 -1.90 9.33 0.37
CA LEU A 120 -0.77 8.72 1.07
C LEU A 120 0.51 8.75 0.23
N ALA A 121 0.39 8.62 -1.09
CA ALA A 121 1.52 8.82 -2.00
C ALA A 121 2.04 10.26 -1.94
N TRP A 122 1.12 11.24 -1.93
CA TRP A 122 1.48 12.63 -1.78
C TRP A 122 2.13 12.92 -0.42
N LEU A 123 1.62 12.34 0.67
CA LEU A 123 2.24 12.42 1.99
C LEU A 123 3.68 11.87 1.94
N GLY A 124 3.90 10.72 1.30
CA GLY A 124 5.24 10.16 1.10
C GLY A 124 6.18 11.08 0.32
N VAL A 125 5.68 11.79 -0.70
CA VAL A 125 6.42 12.83 -1.41
C VAL A 125 6.78 14.00 -0.48
N MET A 126 5.83 14.47 0.32
CA MET A 126 6.01 15.57 1.27
C MET A 126 7.06 15.26 2.33
N LEU A 127 6.98 14.09 2.97
CA LEU A 127 7.97 13.66 3.96
C LEU A 127 9.38 13.56 3.38
N ARG A 128 9.50 13.20 2.10
CA ARG A 128 10.78 13.11 1.41
C ARG A 128 11.37 14.47 1.05
N VAL A 129 10.54 15.42 0.59
CA VAL A 129 11.01 16.72 0.08
C VAL A 129 11.12 17.76 1.20
N HIS A 130 10.20 17.75 2.17
CA HIS A 130 10.05 18.78 3.20
C HIS A 130 10.11 18.20 4.62
N GLY A 131 10.73 17.04 4.82
CA GLY A 131 10.69 16.31 6.08
C GLY A 131 11.11 17.14 7.31
N ALA A 132 12.11 18.02 7.18
CA ALA A 132 12.54 18.88 8.27
C ALA A 132 11.42 19.85 8.72
N ASP A 133 10.76 20.50 7.76
CA ASP A 133 9.69 21.47 8.00
C ASP A 133 8.41 20.80 8.51
N LEU A 134 8.20 19.53 8.14
CA LEU A 134 7.01 18.77 8.51
C LEU A 134 7.09 18.14 9.91
N ARG A 135 8.23 18.18 10.60
CA ARG A 135 8.42 17.50 11.89
C ARG A 135 7.50 17.98 13.01
N LYS A 136 7.28 19.29 13.12
CA LYS A 136 6.34 19.84 14.12
C LYS A 136 4.88 19.52 13.78
N PRO A 137 4.38 19.83 12.56
CA PRO A 137 2.98 19.52 12.22
C PRO A 137 2.71 18.01 12.22
N SER A 138 3.68 17.15 11.92
CA SER A 138 3.50 15.71 11.99
C SER A 138 3.24 15.22 13.42
N ILE A 139 3.81 15.83 14.45
CA ILE A 139 3.57 15.44 15.84
C ILE A 139 2.10 15.67 16.21
N ALA A 140 1.57 16.86 15.88
CA ALA A 140 0.18 17.19 16.11
C ALA A 140 -0.76 16.26 15.31
N ALA A 141 -0.44 16.00 14.04
CA ALA A 141 -1.19 15.07 13.20
C ALA A 141 -1.18 13.63 13.75
N VAL A 142 -0.03 13.15 14.23
CA VAL A 142 0.08 11.83 14.87
C VAL A 142 -0.73 11.76 16.15
N ALA A 143 -0.63 12.77 17.02
CA ALA A 143 -1.40 12.81 18.27
C ALA A 143 -2.91 12.80 17.99
N GLY A 144 -3.38 13.66 17.08
CA GLY A 144 -4.79 13.68 16.68
C GLY A 144 -5.26 12.37 16.03
N GLY A 145 -4.42 11.78 15.18
CA GLY A 145 -4.69 10.48 14.56
C GLY A 145 -4.77 9.34 15.57
N LEU A 146 -3.88 9.30 16.56
CA LEU A 146 -3.91 8.31 17.65
C LEU A 146 -5.17 8.47 18.52
N VAL A 147 -5.54 9.70 18.89
CA VAL A 147 -6.78 9.97 19.62
C VAL A 147 -7.98 9.51 18.80
N TYR A 148 -8.03 9.83 17.51
CA TYR A 148 -9.10 9.40 16.63
C TYR A 148 -9.18 7.86 16.54
N CYS A 149 -8.07 7.16 16.36
CA CYS A 149 -8.02 5.70 16.35
C CYS A 149 -8.51 5.10 17.68
N ALA A 150 -8.13 5.70 18.82
CA ALA A 150 -8.59 5.26 20.14
C ALA A 150 -10.11 5.44 20.31
N VAL A 151 -10.65 6.57 19.87
CA VAL A 151 -12.11 6.81 19.86
C VAL A 151 -12.83 5.76 19.02
N GLN A 152 -12.32 5.44 17.82
CA GLN A 152 -12.92 4.42 16.97
C GLN A 152 -12.82 3.02 17.58
N LEU A 153 -11.74 2.70 18.28
CA LEU A 153 -11.61 1.44 19.01
C LEU A 153 -12.64 1.31 20.12
N VAL A 154 -12.83 2.37 20.93
CA VAL A 154 -13.86 2.40 21.98
C VAL A 154 -15.26 2.25 21.38
N ARG A 155 -15.54 2.94 20.27
CA ARG A 155 -16.83 2.83 19.56
C ARG A 155 -17.09 1.41 19.03
N SER A 156 -16.07 0.76 18.49
CA SER A 156 -16.18 -0.63 18.04
C SER A 156 -16.52 -1.57 19.19
N TYR A 157 -15.85 -1.41 20.34
CA TYR A 157 -16.13 -2.18 21.54
C TYR A 157 -17.57 -1.94 22.06
N GLN A 158 -18.02 -0.69 22.11
CA GLN A 158 -19.37 -0.35 22.59
C GLN A 158 -20.49 -0.83 21.66
N ALA A 159 -20.26 -0.82 20.36
CA ALA A 159 -21.25 -1.22 19.36
C ALA A 159 -21.19 -2.71 19.00
N ASP A 160 -20.26 -3.47 19.60
CA ASP A 160 -19.99 -4.88 19.29
C ASP A 160 -19.80 -5.15 17.78
N VAL A 161 -19.03 -4.27 17.13
CA VAL A 161 -18.68 -4.39 15.70
C VAL A 161 -17.18 -4.50 15.51
N PRO A 162 -16.69 -5.13 14.41
CA PRO A 162 -15.26 -5.20 14.14
C PRO A 162 -14.62 -3.80 14.06
N TRP A 163 -13.50 -3.62 14.76
CA TRP A 163 -12.76 -2.36 14.69
C TRP A 163 -12.18 -2.13 13.30
N ALA A 164 -11.54 -3.17 12.73
CA ALA A 164 -11.00 -3.15 11.39
C ALA A 164 -11.24 -4.50 10.70
N ALA A 165 -11.58 -4.46 9.41
CA ALA A 165 -11.70 -5.65 8.57
C ALA A 165 -11.25 -5.35 7.14
N PRO A 166 -10.70 -6.34 6.39
CA PRO A 166 -10.35 -6.15 4.99
C PRO A 166 -11.57 -5.69 4.18
N THR A 167 -12.68 -6.39 4.36
CA THR A 167 -13.99 -6.12 3.76
C THR A 167 -15.04 -6.05 4.87
N SER A 168 -16.14 -5.35 4.63
CA SER A 168 -17.29 -5.34 5.52
C SER A 168 -18.59 -5.51 4.73
N PRO A 169 -18.93 -6.76 4.35
CA PRO A 169 -20.27 -7.08 3.87
C PRO A 169 -21.28 -6.62 4.94
N GLY A 170 -22.19 -5.72 4.57
CA GLY A 170 -23.15 -5.11 5.52
C GLY A 170 -22.66 -3.85 6.26
N GLY A 171 -21.42 -3.40 6.04
CA GLY A 171 -20.94 -2.07 6.46
C GLY A 171 -20.74 -1.86 7.96
N GLN A 172 -20.55 -2.95 8.73
CA GLN A 172 -20.43 -2.87 10.18
C GLN A 172 -19.02 -2.54 10.69
N ALA A 173 -17.96 -2.90 9.96
CA ALA A 173 -16.59 -2.65 10.40
C ALA A 173 -16.26 -1.16 10.30
N LEU A 174 -15.67 -0.60 11.36
CA LEU A 174 -15.42 0.85 11.42
C LEU A 174 -14.28 1.28 10.48
N LEU A 175 -13.22 0.48 10.39
CA LEU A 175 -12.11 0.69 9.47
C LEU A 175 -12.16 -0.40 8.40
N THR A 176 -12.36 0.01 7.15
CA THR A 176 -12.36 -0.91 6.01
C THR A 176 -11.23 -0.59 5.07
N PHE A 177 -10.58 -1.66 4.62
CA PHE A 177 -9.46 -1.58 3.70
C PHE A 177 -9.94 -1.65 2.24
N PHE A 178 -10.97 -2.45 1.97
CA PHE A 178 -11.60 -2.68 0.66
C PHE A 178 -13.15 -2.55 0.77
N PRO A 179 -13.73 -1.42 0.35
CA PRO A 179 -13.05 -0.21 -0.12
C PRO A 179 -12.36 0.53 1.05
N ALA A 180 -11.38 1.37 0.74
CA ALA A 180 -10.72 2.18 1.76
C ALA A 180 -11.69 3.27 2.25
N ASN A 181 -11.97 3.31 3.55
CA ASN A 181 -12.84 4.33 4.13
C ASN A 181 -12.07 5.44 4.86
N GLY A 182 -12.75 6.55 5.19
CA GLY A 182 -12.15 7.70 5.88
C GLY A 182 -11.42 7.33 7.18
N PRO A 183 -12.05 6.59 8.12
CA PRO A 183 -11.38 6.14 9.33
C PRO A 183 -10.09 5.35 9.06
N PHE A 184 -10.12 4.46 8.08
CA PHE A 184 -8.96 3.69 7.66
C PHE A 184 -7.85 4.58 7.09
N LEU A 185 -8.18 5.55 6.21
CA LEU A 185 -7.19 6.46 5.62
C LEU A 185 -6.51 7.34 6.68
N ILE A 186 -7.24 7.77 7.71
CA ILE A 186 -6.67 8.50 8.86
C ILE A 186 -5.70 7.60 9.64
N ALA A 187 -6.11 6.36 9.94
CA ALA A 187 -5.25 5.40 10.64
C ALA A 187 -3.98 5.07 9.82
N ALA A 188 -4.11 4.85 8.52
CA ALA A 188 -3.00 4.60 7.62
C ALA A 188 -2.04 5.80 7.54
N GLY A 189 -2.57 7.02 7.41
CA GLY A 189 -1.76 8.25 7.43
C GLY A 189 -1.00 8.44 8.75
N THR A 190 -1.66 8.15 9.87
CA THR A 190 -1.04 8.14 11.21
C THR A 190 0.10 7.13 11.27
N GLY A 191 -0.12 5.91 10.76
CA GLY A 191 0.89 4.88 10.65
C GLY A 191 2.11 5.30 9.82
N VAL A 192 1.89 5.95 8.67
CA VAL A 192 2.97 6.49 7.82
C VAL A 192 3.80 7.52 8.59
N LEU A 193 3.16 8.45 9.30
CA LEU A 193 3.86 9.47 10.09
C LEU A 193 4.65 8.87 11.27
N LEU A 194 4.08 7.86 11.94
CA LEU A 194 4.77 7.11 12.99
C LEU A 194 6.01 6.40 12.43
N LEU A 195 5.85 5.63 11.34
CA LEU A 195 6.97 4.95 10.69
C LEU A 195 8.05 5.92 10.23
N TRP A 196 7.68 7.10 9.73
CA TRP A 196 8.62 8.14 9.37
C TRP A 196 9.36 8.71 10.59
N ALA A 197 8.65 8.98 11.69
CA ALA A 197 9.25 9.45 12.94
C ALA A 197 10.26 8.45 13.52
N PHE A 198 9.94 7.15 13.48
CA PHE A 198 10.85 6.07 13.89
C PHE A 198 11.89 5.70 12.84
N GLY A 199 11.78 6.20 11.60
CA GLY A 199 12.61 5.78 10.48
C GLY A 199 14.10 5.97 10.71
N THR A 200 14.50 7.03 11.43
CA THR A 200 15.91 7.27 11.78
C THR A 200 16.47 6.24 12.75
N TRP A 201 15.64 5.73 13.67
CA TRP A 201 16.01 4.65 14.57
C TRP A 201 16.06 3.31 13.84
N ILE A 202 15.07 3.01 13.00
CA ILE A 202 15.03 1.80 12.16
C ILE A 202 16.26 1.74 11.23
N ALA A 203 16.67 2.87 10.66
CA ALA A 203 17.83 2.95 9.77
C ALA A 203 19.17 2.62 10.47
N ARG A 204 19.23 2.64 11.81
CA ARG A 204 20.42 2.21 12.57
C ARG A 204 20.63 0.70 12.56
N ALA A 205 19.62 -0.08 12.17
CA ALA A 205 19.74 -1.53 11.98
C ALA A 205 20.11 -1.83 10.51
N PRO A 206 21.37 -2.25 10.21
CA PRO A 206 21.81 -2.49 8.82
C PRO A 206 20.99 -3.60 8.15
N SER A 207 20.58 -4.60 8.92
CA SER A 207 19.77 -5.73 8.46
C SER A 207 18.36 -5.34 8.03
N LEU A 208 17.71 -4.37 8.70
CA LEU A 208 16.43 -3.82 8.25
C LEU A 208 16.58 -2.96 6.99
N THR A 209 17.71 -2.26 6.87
CA THR A 209 18.05 -1.55 5.63
C THR A 209 18.26 -2.52 4.47
N ALA A 210 18.88 -3.68 4.70
CA ALA A 210 19.02 -4.73 3.70
C ALA A 210 17.65 -5.28 3.26
N LEU A 211 16.75 -5.54 4.22
CA LEU A 211 15.37 -5.94 3.93
C LEU A 211 14.63 -4.90 3.08
N GLY A 212 14.74 -3.62 3.41
CA GLY A 212 14.12 -2.54 2.63
C GLY A 212 14.58 -2.50 1.17
N ARG A 213 15.85 -2.84 0.89
CA ARG A 213 16.41 -2.92 -0.48
C ARG A 213 15.90 -4.12 -1.28
N LEU A 214 15.28 -5.10 -0.62
CA LEU A 214 14.69 -6.31 -1.22
C LEU A 214 13.16 -6.36 -1.07
N SER A 215 12.53 -5.23 -0.71
CA SER A 215 11.10 -5.17 -0.38
C SER A 215 10.14 -5.63 -1.49
N LEU A 216 10.42 -5.34 -2.77
CA LEU A 216 9.62 -5.79 -3.91
C LEU A 216 9.82 -7.29 -4.17
N THR A 217 11.06 -7.76 -4.10
CA THR A 217 11.39 -9.19 -4.25
C THR A 217 10.72 -10.00 -3.14
N VAL A 218 10.84 -9.53 -1.90
CA VAL A 218 10.18 -10.13 -0.72
C VAL A 218 8.67 -10.12 -0.89
N TYR A 219 8.07 -8.99 -1.30
CA TYR A 219 6.62 -8.91 -1.51
C TYR A 219 6.12 -9.96 -2.51
N VAL A 220 6.76 -10.08 -3.68
CA VAL A 220 6.36 -11.06 -4.70
C VAL A 220 6.62 -12.49 -4.25
N ALA A 221 7.75 -12.76 -3.58
CA ALA A 221 8.10 -14.09 -3.10
C ALA A 221 7.24 -14.55 -1.90
N HIS A 222 6.68 -13.61 -1.14
CA HIS A 222 5.83 -13.89 0.01
C HIS A 222 4.48 -14.49 -0.39
N THR A 223 3.92 -14.05 -1.51
CA THR A 223 2.61 -14.52 -1.98
C THR A 223 2.52 -16.04 -2.21
N PRO A 224 3.42 -16.70 -2.98
CA PRO A 224 3.34 -18.14 -3.16
C PRO A 224 3.55 -18.93 -1.86
N MET A 225 4.32 -18.39 -0.91
CA MET A 225 4.45 -18.99 0.42
C MET A 225 3.12 -18.95 1.18
N LEU A 226 2.42 -17.81 1.19
CA LEU A 226 1.11 -17.71 1.83
C LEU A 226 0.08 -18.64 1.17
N TRP A 227 0.13 -18.78 -0.15
CA TRP A 227 -0.71 -19.75 -0.85
C TRP A 227 -0.38 -21.19 -0.44
N ALA A 228 0.91 -21.54 -0.32
CA ALA A 228 1.29 -22.86 0.17
C ALA A 228 0.73 -23.13 1.56
N LEU A 229 0.81 -22.16 2.49
CA LEU A 229 0.25 -22.26 3.83
C LEU A 229 -1.28 -22.43 3.84
N HIS A 230 -1.99 -21.67 2.99
CA HIS A 230 -3.45 -21.77 2.86
C HIS A 230 -3.92 -23.20 2.53
N ARG A 231 -3.11 -23.99 1.79
CA ARG A 231 -3.45 -25.39 1.47
C ARG A 231 -3.31 -26.35 2.65
N PHE A 232 -2.59 -25.97 3.70
CA PHE A 232 -2.30 -26.83 4.86
C PHE A 232 -2.98 -26.37 6.14
N VAL A 233 -3.44 -25.12 6.18
CA VAL A 233 -4.03 -24.50 7.37
C VAL A 233 -5.48 -24.15 7.06
N ASP A 234 -6.39 -24.97 7.57
CA ASP A 234 -7.84 -24.73 7.45
C ASP A 234 -8.39 -24.12 8.76
N ALA A 235 -9.24 -23.10 8.62
CA ALA A 235 -9.89 -22.36 9.71
C ALA A 235 -9.03 -22.15 10.99
N PRO A 236 -7.84 -21.53 10.88
CA PRO A 236 -6.95 -21.38 12.03
C PRO A 236 -7.54 -20.50 13.14
N SER A 237 -7.25 -20.83 14.40
CA SER A 237 -7.58 -19.96 15.53
C SER A 237 -6.91 -18.59 15.37
N VAL A 238 -7.46 -17.55 16.02
CA VAL A 238 -6.88 -16.19 15.99
C VAL A 238 -5.43 -16.19 16.47
N ALA A 239 -5.14 -16.93 17.55
CA ALA A 239 -3.78 -17.02 18.10
C ALA A 239 -2.80 -17.70 17.13
N PHE A 240 -3.24 -18.78 16.47
CA PHE A 240 -2.41 -19.45 15.47
C PHE A 240 -2.18 -18.56 14.25
N SER A 241 -3.24 -17.92 13.74
CA SER A 241 -3.16 -16.98 12.61
C SER A 241 -2.21 -15.82 12.91
N THR A 242 -2.33 -15.24 14.10
CA THR A 242 -1.46 -14.14 14.55
C THR A 242 0.00 -14.60 14.61
N THR A 243 0.25 -15.77 15.22
CA THR A 243 1.59 -16.34 15.31
C THR A 243 2.18 -16.61 13.93
N LEU A 244 1.40 -17.22 13.03
CA LEU A 244 1.81 -17.52 11.67
C LEU A 244 2.16 -16.25 10.90
N VAL A 245 1.33 -15.20 10.99
CA VAL A 245 1.59 -13.89 10.37
C VAL A 245 2.88 -13.28 10.91
N LEU A 246 3.12 -13.33 12.23
CA LEU A 246 4.36 -12.82 12.83
C LEU A 246 5.58 -13.60 12.31
N VAL A 247 5.53 -14.93 12.30
CA VAL A 247 6.63 -15.77 11.79
C VAL A 247 6.90 -15.46 10.32
N CYS A 248 5.85 -15.44 9.49
CA CYS A 248 5.94 -15.15 8.05
C CYS A 248 6.46 -13.72 7.78
N THR A 249 6.16 -12.76 8.65
CA THR A 249 6.66 -11.38 8.55
C THR A 249 8.13 -11.30 8.96
N PHE A 250 8.49 -11.89 10.10
CA PHE A 250 9.84 -11.78 10.66
C PHE A 250 10.87 -12.65 9.94
N MET A 251 10.49 -13.77 9.32
CA MET A 251 11.44 -14.64 8.63
C MET A 251 12.22 -13.95 7.50
N TRP A 252 11.63 -12.92 6.87
CA TRP A 252 12.31 -12.19 5.79
C TRP A 252 13.46 -11.34 6.28
N TRP A 253 13.43 -10.92 7.54
CA TRP A 253 14.49 -10.08 8.11
C TRP A 253 15.86 -10.78 8.10
N PRO A 254 16.05 -11.97 8.71
CA PRO A 254 17.32 -12.67 8.61
C PRO A 254 17.64 -13.07 7.16
N LEU A 255 16.65 -13.53 6.38
CA LEU A 255 16.88 -13.91 4.97
C LEU A 255 17.46 -12.75 4.15
N ALA A 256 16.94 -11.53 4.33
CA ALA A 256 17.48 -10.36 3.66
C ALA A 256 18.82 -9.92 4.21
N ALA A 257 19.06 -10.08 5.52
CA ALA A 257 20.35 -9.76 6.14
C ALA A 257 21.49 -10.64 5.63
N TYR A 258 21.22 -11.92 5.37
CA TYR A 258 22.18 -12.88 4.84
C TYR A 258 22.16 -13.01 3.31
N TRP A 259 21.36 -12.19 2.62
CA TRP A 259 21.23 -12.27 1.17
C TRP A 259 22.53 -11.87 0.46
N PRO A 260 23.18 -12.76 -0.32
CA PRO A 260 24.47 -12.44 -0.95
C PRO A 260 24.38 -11.27 -1.92
N GLU A 261 25.36 -10.35 -1.90
CA GLU A 261 25.41 -9.20 -2.82
C GLU A 261 25.36 -9.63 -4.30
N ARG A 262 26.08 -10.71 -4.63
CA ARG A 262 26.06 -11.35 -5.96
C ARG A 262 24.68 -11.81 -6.42
N TRP A 263 23.73 -12.01 -5.51
CA TRP A 263 22.35 -12.39 -5.81
C TRP A 263 21.42 -11.18 -5.90
N GLN A 264 21.81 -10.02 -5.36
CA GLN A 264 21.02 -8.78 -5.49
C GLN A 264 20.82 -8.35 -6.95
N ARG A 265 21.73 -8.73 -7.87
CA ARG A 265 21.58 -8.46 -9.31
C ARG A 265 20.37 -9.14 -9.96
N TRP A 266 19.87 -10.21 -9.35
CA TRP A 266 18.71 -10.97 -9.81
C TRP A 266 17.41 -10.54 -9.13
N SER A 267 17.45 -9.53 -8.26
CA SER A 267 16.27 -9.05 -7.55
C SER A 267 15.38 -8.19 -8.44
N LEU A 268 14.09 -8.13 -8.11
CA LEU A 268 13.14 -7.25 -8.80
C LEU A 268 13.50 -5.77 -8.62
N GLU A 269 14.17 -5.40 -7.54
CA GLU A 269 14.69 -4.04 -7.34
C GLU A 269 15.81 -3.72 -8.33
N SER A 270 16.70 -4.68 -8.61
CA SER A 270 17.73 -4.51 -9.63
C SER A 270 17.10 -4.31 -11.01
N ALA A 271 16.14 -5.15 -11.39
CA ALA A 271 15.41 -4.98 -12.64
C ALA A 271 14.69 -3.63 -12.72
N LEU A 272 13.98 -3.24 -11.65
CA LEU A 272 13.29 -1.95 -11.56
C LEU A 272 14.26 -0.76 -11.62
N SER A 273 15.48 -0.89 -11.09
CA SER A 273 16.50 0.16 -11.13
C SER A 273 17.03 0.43 -12.54
N LYS A 274 17.11 -0.63 -13.38
CA LYS A 274 17.57 -0.59 -14.77
C LYS A 274 16.48 -0.13 -15.75
N ALA A 275 15.21 -0.28 -15.37
CA ALA A 275 14.05 0.19 -16.12
C ALA A 275 13.95 1.73 -16.15
#